data_AF-A0AAN9DJ83-F1
#
_entry.id   AF-A0AAN9DJ83-F1
#
_cell.length_a   1.000
_cell.length_b   1.000
_cell.length_c   1.000
_cell.angle_alpha   90.00
_cell.angle_beta   90.00
_cell.angle_gamma   90.00
#
_symmetry.space_group_name_H-M   'P 1'
#
loop_
_entity.id
_entity.type
_entity.pdbx_description
1 polymer ?
#
loop_
_entity_poly.entity_id
_entity_poly.type
_entity_poly.pdbx_seq_one_letter_code
_entity_poly.pdbx_strand_id
1 'polypeptide(L)' 'MGASEDVMGILQGVWTKLQALPQEHPLTQTAFVIILLFFLTFIALIVIGCVYGCCGCCTGGSRNKVSAV' A
#
# COMPACT_ATOMS: atom_id res chain seq x y z
N MET A 1 10.54 -8.95 16.59
CA MET A 1 11.39 -7.78 16.35
C MET A 1 11.15 -7.26 14.95
N GLY A 2 10.79 -5.98 14.82
CA GLY A 2 11.39 -5.09 13.84
C GLY A 2 10.89 -4.97 12.41
N ALA A 3 10.02 -5.83 11.86
CA ALA A 3 9.67 -5.71 10.42
C ALA A 3 9.10 -4.32 10.06
N SER A 4 8.40 -3.66 10.99
CA SER A 4 7.89 -2.29 10.84
C SER A 4 8.97 -1.20 10.95
N GLU A 5 10.05 -1.46 11.69
CA GLU A 5 11.14 -0.52 11.94
C GLU A 5 12.08 -0.45 10.73
N ASP A 6 12.39 -1.61 10.13
CA ASP A 6 13.20 -1.72 8.92
C ASP A 6 12.52 -1.10 7.70
N VAL A 7 11.20 -1.33 7.54
CA VAL A 7 10.43 -0.73 6.44
C VAL A 7 10.28 0.78 6.60
N MET A 8 10.17 1.29 7.83
CA MET A 8 10.14 2.74 8.09
C MET A 8 11.46 3.40 7.71
N GLY A 9 12.60 2.80 8.06
CA GLY A 9 13.92 3.33 7.70
C GLY A 9 14.16 3.38 6.19
N ILE A 10 13.76 2.32 5.46
CA ILE A 10 13.86 2.29 4.00
C ILE A 10 12.89 3.30 3.37
N LEU A 11 11.66 3.40 3.88
CA LEU A 11 10.66 4.34 3.38
C LEU A 11 11.12 5.79 3.59
N GLN A 12 11.72 6.11 4.72
CA GLN A 12 12.29 7.45 4.98
C GLN A 12 13.49 7.77 4.07
N GLY A 13 14.37 6.80 3.81
CA GLY A 13 15.47 6.95 2.87
C GLY A 13 14.98 7.16 1.43
N VAL A 14 13.99 6.39 0.99
CA VAL A 14 13.36 6.56 -0.32
C VAL A 14 12.60 7.89 -0.39
N TRP A 15 11.86 8.26 0.66
CA TRP A 15 11.10 9.51 0.73
C TRP A 15 12.01 10.73 0.65
N THR A 16 13.11 10.76 1.40
CA THR A 16 14.07 11.87 1.35
C THR A 16 14.75 12.00 -0.01
N LYS A 17 15.02 10.89 -0.70
CA LYS A 17 15.51 10.91 -2.08
C LYS A 17 14.43 11.36 -3.05
N LEU A 18 13.20 10.89 -2.87
CA LEU A 18 12.07 11.22 -3.73
C LEU A 18 11.57 12.65 -3.53
N GLN A 19 11.80 13.24 -2.35
CA GLN A 19 11.48 14.63 -2.02
C GLN A 19 12.60 15.59 -2.45
N ALA A 20 13.80 15.08 -2.73
CA ALA A 20 14.89 15.84 -3.34
C ALA A 20 14.77 15.98 -4.87
N LEU A 21 13.92 15.18 -5.53
CA LEU A 21 13.70 15.21 -6.98
C LEU A 21 12.64 16.24 -7.49
N PRO A 22 11.59 16.65 -6.74
CA PRO A 22 10.49 17.47 -7.25
C PRO A 22 10.52 18.94 -6.77
N GLN A 23 11.69 19.59 -6.74
CA GLN A 23 11.77 21.03 -6.49
C GLN A 23 11.40 21.89 -7.72
N GLU A 24 10.74 21.33 -8.73
CA GLU A 24 10.45 22.04 -9.97
C GLU A 24 8.97 22.43 -10.13
N HIS A 25 8.00 21.84 -9.38
CA HIS A 25 6.60 22.30 -9.41
C HIS A 25 5.72 21.76 -8.25
N PRO A 26 4.97 22.60 -7.51
CA PRO A 26 4.09 22.16 -6.42
C PRO A 26 2.88 21.32 -6.89
N LEU A 27 2.52 21.41 -8.17
CA LEU A 27 1.45 20.62 -8.78
C LEU A 27 1.79 19.13 -8.94
N THR A 28 3.07 18.81 -9.17
CA THR A 28 3.49 17.41 -9.38
C THR A 28 3.65 16.67 -8.05
N GLN A 29 4.00 17.39 -6.98
CA GLN A 29 4.08 16.82 -5.64
C GLN A 29 2.70 16.35 -5.15
N THR A 30 1.65 17.18 -5.31
CA THR A 30 0.29 16.78 -4.92
C THR A 30 -0.23 15.62 -5.76
N ALA A 31 0.04 15.63 -7.08
CA ALA A 31 -0.32 14.52 -7.97
C ALA A 31 0.35 13.20 -7.53
N PHE A 32 1.64 13.24 -7.18
CA PHE A 32 2.35 12.06 -6.69
C PHE A 32 1.75 11.51 -5.38
N VAL A 33 1.41 12.41 -4.45
CA VAL A 33 0.78 12.03 -3.17
C VAL A 33 -0.60 11.39 -3.40
N ILE A 34 -1.41 11.95 -4.30
CA ILE A 34 -2.73 11.38 -4.64
C ILE A 34 -2.59 9.97 -5.22
N ILE A 35 -1.62 9.75 -6.13
CA ILE A 35 -1.34 8.44 -6.71
C ILE A 35 -0.91 7.45 -5.62
N LEU A 36 0.00 7.85 -4.74
CA LEU A 36 0.50 7.00 -3.66
C LEU A 36 -0.62 6.64 -2.66
N LEU A 37 -1.47 7.61 -2.30
CA LEU A 37 -2.66 7.39 -1.46
C LEU A 37 -3.67 6.46 -2.14
N PHE A 38 -3.86 6.57 -3.46
CA PHE A 38 -4.74 5.69 -4.20
C PHE A 38 -4.27 4.23 -4.10
N PHE A 39 -2.98 3.97 -4.33
CA PHE A 39 -2.42 2.62 -4.15
C PHE A 39 -2.53 2.12 -2.71
N LEU A 40 -2.22 2.96 -1.72
CA LEU A 40 -2.39 2.62 -0.30
C LEU A 40 -3.84 2.25 0.02
N THR A 41 -4.80 3.04 -0.44
CA THR A 41 -6.22 2.80 -0.21
C THR A 41 -6.69 1.54 -0.92
N PHE A 42 -6.26 1.30 -2.15
CA PHE A 42 -6.60 0.11 -2.91
C PHE A 42 -6.04 -1.16 -2.25
N ILE A 43 -4.78 -1.13 -1.83
CA ILE A 43 -4.16 -2.22 -1.06
C ILE A 43 -4.89 -2.43 0.26
N ALA A 44 -5.22 -1.35 0.98
CA ALA A 44 -5.97 -1.43 2.23
C ALA A 44 -7.35 -2.06 2.01
N LEU A 45 -8.09 -1.67 0.98
CA LEU A 45 -9.38 -2.27 0.64
C LEU A 45 -9.27 -3.75 0.29
N ILE A 46 -8.21 -4.17 -0.42
CA ILE A 46 -7.93 -5.58 -0.69
C ILE A 46 -7.65 -6.33 0.61
N VAL A 47 -6.76 -5.81 1.45
CA VAL A 47 -6.41 -6.44 2.73
C VAL A 47 -7.63 -6.52 3.64
N ILE A 48 -8.41 -5.44 3.73
CA ILE A 48 -9.69 -5.41 4.46
C ILE A 48 -10.63 -6.47 3.87
N GLY A 49 -10.85 -6.51 2.56
CA GLY A 49 -11.67 -7.55 1.92
C GLY A 49 -11.20 -8.97 2.23
N CYS A 50 -9.88 -9.21 2.24
CA CYS A 50 -9.29 -10.47 2.64
C CYS A 50 -9.46 -10.75 4.14
N VAL A 51 -9.35 -9.77 5.02
CA VAL A 51 -9.53 -9.95 6.47
C VAL A 51 -11.01 -10.16 6.79
N TYR A 52 -11.92 -9.36 6.24
CA TYR A 52 -13.36 -9.55 6.42
C TYR A 52 -13.86 -10.83 5.74
N GLY A 53 -13.30 -11.21 4.59
CA GLY A 53 -13.62 -12.45 3.90
C GLY A 53 -13.01 -13.70 4.54
N CYS A 54 -11.77 -13.64 5.03
CA CYS A 54 -11.05 -14.79 5.60
C CYS A 54 -11.21 -14.91 7.12
N CYS A 55 -11.20 -13.80 7.88
CA CYS A 55 -11.49 -13.81 9.32
C CYS A 55 -13.00 -13.79 9.62
N GLY A 56 -13.84 -13.31 8.68
CA GLY A 56 -15.30 -13.52 8.75
C GLY A 56 -15.73 -14.94 8.38
N CYS A 57 -14.88 -15.71 7.68
CA CYS A 57 -15.13 -17.10 7.28
C CYS A 57 -14.06 -18.08 7.80
N CYS A 58 -13.70 -17.99 9.08
CA CYS A 58 -13.14 -19.15 9.79
C CYS A 58 -14.15 -20.31 9.99
N THR A 59 -15.13 -20.44 9.08
CA THR A 59 -15.98 -21.60 8.89
C THR A 59 -15.98 -21.98 7.40
N GLY A 60 -14.83 -22.38 6.85
CA GLY A 60 -14.79 -23.24 5.67
C GLY A 60 -13.99 -22.76 4.46
N GLY A 61 -12.76 -23.27 4.35
CA GLY A 61 -12.29 -23.86 3.10
C GLY A 61 -11.55 -22.94 2.13
N SER A 62 -10.24 -23.15 2.09
CA SER A 62 -9.36 -22.90 0.94
C SER A 62 -10.07 -23.05 -0.41
N ARG A 63 -10.22 -21.95 -1.17
CA ARG A 63 -10.37 -22.02 -2.63
C ARG A 63 -9.68 -20.84 -3.29
N ASN A 64 -8.49 -21.14 -3.79
CA ASN A 64 -7.87 -20.42 -4.90
C ASN A 64 -8.92 -20.20 -6.01
N LYS A 65 -9.31 -18.95 -6.24
CA LYS A 65 -9.81 -18.50 -7.54
C LYS A 65 -9.19 -17.15 -7.87
N VAL A 66 -7.97 -17.25 -8.39
CA VAL A 66 -7.55 -16.36 -9.49
C VAL A 66 -8.56 -16.57 -10.61
N SER A 67 -9.44 -15.60 -10.81
CA SER A 67 -10.12 -15.36 -12.07
C SER A 67 -9.64 -13.96 -12.46
N ALA A 68 -8.56 -13.79 -13.23
CA ALA A 68 -8.46 -14.17 -14.64
C ALA A 68 -9.81 -13.89 -15.32
N VAL A 69 -10.00 -12.62 -15.67
CA VAL A 69 -10.82 -12.19 -16.79
C VAL A 69 -9.88 -12.04 -17.98
#